data_AF-A0A3B8JML4-F1
#
_entry.id   AF-A0A3B8JML4-F1
#
_cell.length_a   1.000
_cell.length_b   1.000
_cell.length_c   1.000
_cell.angle_alpha   90.00
_cell.angle_beta   90.00
_cell.angle_gamma   90.00
#
_symmetry.space_group_name_H-M   'P 1'
#
loop_
_entity.id
_entity.type
_entity.pdbx_description
1 polymer ?
#
loop_
_entity_poly.entity_id
_entity_poly.type
_entity_poly.pdbx_seq_one_letter_code
_entity_poly.pdbx_strand_id
1 'polypeptide(L)'
;MANDHSMTAAQKLQQKLPLPLKPLADIAYNYWWSWTNDRISLFRNIDPEAWHNLKHNPVALLGSTNYVKLTQAANDPVYIKRVKALAEQFDRYMTQKDTWAST
;
A
#
# COMPACT_ATOMS: atom_id res chain seq x y z
N MET A 1 -8.87 32.70 -3.26
CA MET A 1 -8.44 31.48 -3.96
C MET A 1 -7.00 31.20 -3.60
N ALA A 2 -6.77 30.36 -2.59
CA ALA A 2 -5.48 29.72 -2.33
C ALA A 2 -5.83 28.24 -2.18
N ASN A 3 -5.54 27.46 -3.21
CA ASN A 3 -5.73 26.03 -3.18
C ASN A 3 -4.76 25.48 -2.13
N ASP A 4 -5.29 25.07 -0.97
CA ASP A 4 -4.50 24.50 0.11
C ASP A 4 -3.88 23.18 -0.40
N HIS A 5 -2.63 23.24 -0.85
CA HIS A 5 -1.88 22.08 -1.34
C HIS A 5 -1.40 21.21 -0.17
N SER A 6 -2.27 20.92 0.81
CA SER A 6 -1.96 19.99 1.88
C SER A 6 -1.92 18.58 1.31
N MET A 7 -0.70 18.05 1.12
CA MET A 7 -0.49 16.66 0.73
C MET A 7 -1.18 15.72 1.72
N THR A 8 -1.97 14.76 1.21
CA THR A 8 -2.62 13.75 2.04
C THR A 8 -1.57 12.88 2.74
N ALA A 9 -1.96 12.23 3.85
CA ALA A 9 -1.05 11.35 4.58
C ALA A 9 -0.51 10.21 3.69
N ALA A 10 -1.34 9.70 2.78
CA ALA A 10 -0.93 8.73 1.76
C ALA A 10 0.12 9.30 0.79
N GLN A 11 -0.08 10.51 0.26
CA GLN A 11 0.89 11.17 -0.63
C GLN A 11 2.24 11.42 0.04
N LYS A 12 2.24 11.81 1.32
CA LYS A 12 3.47 11.97 2.13
C LYS A 12 4.21 10.65 2.28
N LEU A 13 3.49 9.54 2.46
CA LEU A 13 4.08 8.21 2.52
C LEU A 13 4.64 7.78 1.16
N GLN A 14 3.91 8.01 0.06
CA GLN A 14 4.36 7.69 -1.30
C GLN A 14 5.70 8.34 -1.66
N GLN A 15 5.98 9.55 -1.20
CA GLN A 15 7.25 10.24 -1.48
C GLN A 15 8.46 9.53 -0.87
N LYS A 16 8.26 8.77 0.22
CA LYS A 16 9.32 7.98 0.87
C LYS A 16 9.53 6.62 0.22
N LEU A 17 8.62 6.19 -0.65
CA LEU A 17 8.63 4.86 -1.27
C LEU A 17 9.25 4.90 -2.68
N PRO A 18 9.95 3.82 -3.07
CA PRO A 18 10.38 3.65 -4.45
C PRO A 18 9.16 3.54 -5.39
N LEU A 19 9.34 3.98 -6.64
CA LEU A 19 8.29 4.01 -7.69
C LEU A 19 7.35 2.79 -7.73
N PRO A 20 7.84 1.53 -7.77
CA PRO A 20 6.96 0.37 -7.86
C PRO A 20 6.14 0.09 -6.59
N LEU A 21 6.51 0.67 -5.45
CA LEU A 21 5.82 0.46 -4.16
C LEU A 21 4.88 1.61 -3.80
N LYS A 22 4.86 2.72 -4.55
CA LYS A 22 3.96 3.85 -4.31
C LYS A 22 2.48 3.43 -4.16
N PRO A 23 1.92 2.51 -4.98
CA PRO A 23 0.53 2.08 -4.82
C PRO A 23 0.22 1.45 -3.45
N LEU A 24 1.22 0.87 -2.78
CA LEU A 24 1.03 0.29 -1.44
C LEU A 24 0.71 1.34 -0.39
N ALA A 25 1.11 2.61 -0.59
CA ALA A 25 0.74 3.68 0.34
C ALA A 25 -0.77 3.94 0.31
N ASP A 26 -1.38 4.03 -0.88
CA ASP A 26 -2.83 4.25 -1.00
C ASP A 26 -3.60 3.05 -0.44
N ILE A 27 -3.14 1.84 -0.77
CA ILE A 27 -3.71 0.62 -0.24
C ILE A 27 -3.57 0.59 1.29
N ALA A 28 -2.42 0.93 1.87
CA ALA A 28 -2.20 0.89 3.33
C ALA A 28 -3.15 1.82 4.11
N TYR A 29 -3.53 2.95 3.52
CA TYR A 29 -4.51 3.88 4.10
C TYR A 29 -5.96 3.46 3.88
N ASN A 30 -6.22 2.42 3.08
CA ASN A 30 -7.56 1.88 2.87
C ASN A 30 -7.75 0.53 3.57
N TYR A 31 -8.76 0.38 4.42
CA TYR A 31 -8.96 -0.85 5.21
C TYR A 31 -9.17 -2.14 4.37
N TRP A 32 -9.44 -2.04 3.07
CA TRP A 32 -9.60 -3.15 2.12
C TRP A 32 -8.43 -4.15 2.09
N TRP A 33 -7.20 -3.73 2.43
CA TRP A 33 -6.07 -4.67 2.50
C TRP A 33 -6.23 -5.72 3.61
N SER A 34 -6.98 -5.42 4.67
CA SER A 34 -7.13 -6.31 5.83
C SER A 34 -8.12 -7.45 5.57
N TRP A 35 -8.89 -7.39 4.47
CA TRP A 35 -9.99 -8.32 4.22
C TRP A 35 -9.55 -9.71 3.79
N THR A 36 -8.33 -9.88 3.30
CA THR A 36 -7.82 -11.16 2.83
C THR A 36 -6.37 -11.35 3.24
N ASN A 37 -6.03 -12.54 3.70
CA ASN A 37 -4.70 -12.86 4.20
C ASN A 37 -3.59 -12.70 3.13
N ASP A 38 -3.92 -12.89 1.85
CA ASP A 38 -2.99 -12.67 0.72
C ASP A 38 -2.46 -11.22 0.69
N ARG A 39 -3.35 -10.24 0.86
CA ARG A 39 -3.02 -8.80 0.90
C ARG A 39 -2.18 -8.45 2.12
N ILE A 40 -2.53 -9.02 3.28
CA ILE A 40 -1.76 -8.87 4.52
C ILE A 40 -0.33 -9.42 4.33
N SER A 41 -0.21 -10.56 3.63
CA SER A 41 1.09 -11.20 3.40
C SER A 41 2.04 -10.33 2.58
N LEU A 42 1.53 -9.47 1.69
CA LEU A 42 2.36 -8.54 0.92
C LEU A 42 3.07 -7.53 1.82
N PHE A 43 2.35 -6.93 2.78
CA PHE A 43 2.98 -6.05 3.76
C PHE A 43 3.94 -6.80 4.67
N ARG A 44 3.55 -8.00 5.15
CA ARG A 44 4.42 -8.84 5.98
C ARG A 44 5.74 -9.20 5.27
N ASN A 45 5.70 -9.48 3.96
CA ASN A 45 6.88 -9.88 3.20
C ASN A 45 7.95 -8.79 3.06
N ILE A 46 7.60 -7.51 3.26
CA ILE A 46 8.58 -6.41 3.24
C ILE A 46 9.55 -6.55 4.41
N ASP A 47 9.01 -6.72 5.61
CA ASP A 47 9.79 -6.89 6.83
C ASP A 47 8.92 -7.62 7.88
N PRO A 48 9.02 -8.96 7.99
CA PRO A 48 8.21 -9.74 8.91
C PRO A 48 8.42 -9.38 10.38
N GLU A 49 9.65 -9.04 10.74
CA GLU A 49 10.04 -8.64 12.10
C GLU A 49 9.41 -7.29 12.45
N ALA A 50 9.58 -6.29 11.58
CA ALA A 50 8.95 -4.99 11.76
C ALA A 50 7.42 -5.09 11.74
N TRP A 51 6.85 -5.97 10.90
CA TRP A 51 5.42 -6.22 10.84
C TRP A 51 4.86 -6.68 12.18
N HIS A 52 5.54 -7.61 12.85
CA HIS A 52 5.14 -8.08 14.18
C HIS A 52 5.31 -6.97 15.24
N ASN A 53 6.47 -6.31 15.26
CA ASN A 53 6.79 -5.26 16.23
C ASN A 53 5.84 -4.05 16.12
N LEU A 54 5.39 -3.73 14.92
CA LEU A 54 4.46 -2.63 14.64
C LEU A 54 2.98 -3.03 14.75
N LYS A 55 2.69 -4.19 15.36
CA LYS A 55 1.31 -4.70 15.55
C LYS A 55 0.50 -4.76 14.25
N HIS A 56 1.14 -5.20 13.16
CA HIS A 56 0.50 -5.37 11.85
C HIS A 56 -0.03 -4.06 11.22
N ASN A 57 0.64 -2.94 11.49
CA ASN A 57 0.29 -1.64 10.89
C ASN A 57 1.10 -1.38 9.60
N PRO A 58 0.48 -1.38 8.41
CA PRO A 58 1.19 -1.20 7.13
C PRO A 58 1.69 0.22 6.91
N VAL A 59 1.00 1.24 7.44
CA VAL A 59 1.44 2.64 7.33
C VAL A 59 2.72 2.83 8.17
N ALA A 60 2.72 2.31 9.40
CA ALA A 60 3.90 2.34 10.24
C ALA A 60 5.03 1.50 9.62
N LEU A 61 4.72 0.33 9.06
CA LEU A 61 5.69 -0.51 8.38
C LEU A 61 6.38 0.26 7.25
N LEU A 62 5.63 0.81 6.31
CA LEU A 62 6.16 1.55 5.16
C LEU A 62 6.90 2.83 5.59
N GLY A 63 6.48 3.46 6.69
CA GLY A 63 7.12 4.67 7.21
C GLY A 63 8.38 4.43 8.05
N SER A 64 8.48 3.29 8.73
CA SER A 64 9.60 2.92 9.61
C SER A 64 10.61 1.98 8.97
N THR A 65 10.24 1.30 7.87
CA THR A 65 11.16 0.41 7.14
C THR A 65 12.27 1.22 6.48
N ASN A 66 13.50 0.73 6.58
CA ASN A 66 14.65 1.36 5.94
C ASN A 66 14.48 1.39 4.41
N TYR A 67 14.76 2.54 3.80
CA TYR A 67 14.70 2.74 2.34
C TYR A 67 15.49 1.67 1.56
N VAL A 68 16.60 1.17 2.10
CA VAL A 68 17.38 0.09 1.48
C VAL A 68 16.57 -1.20 1.35
N LYS A 69 15.85 -1.62 2.40
CA LYS A 69 15.00 -2.82 2.36
C LYS A 69 13.82 -2.63 1.41
N LEU A 70 13.19 -1.45 1.43
CA LEU A 70 12.13 -1.11 0.48
C LEU A 70 12.64 -1.17 -0.97
N THR A 71 13.86 -0.72 -1.21
CA THR A 71 14.50 -0.78 -2.53
C THR A 71 14.84 -2.21 -2.94
N GLN A 72 15.24 -3.08 -2.00
CA GLN A 72 15.44 -4.50 -2.27
C GLN A 72 14.12 -5.18 -2.68
N ALA A 73 13.04 -4.96 -1.93
CA ALA A 73 11.71 -5.46 -2.29
C ALA A 73 11.25 -4.89 -3.65
N ALA A 74 11.54 -3.61 -3.91
CA ALA A 74 11.26 -2.95 -5.18
C ALA A 74 12.13 -3.40 -6.36
N ASN A 75 13.17 -4.20 -6.14
CA ASN A 75 13.99 -4.82 -7.18
C ASN A 75 13.64 -6.30 -7.41
N ASP A 76 12.80 -6.90 -6.57
CA ASP A 76 12.34 -8.27 -6.77
C ASP A 76 11.18 -8.29 -7.79
N PRO A 77 11.37 -8.83 -9.00
CA PRO A 77 10.34 -8.86 -10.04
C PRO A 77 9.13 -9.71 -9.65
N VAL A 78 9.28 -10.74 -8.80
CA VAL A 78 8.17 -11.58 -8.33
C VAL A 78 7.30 -10.77 -7.36
N TYR A 79 7.94 -10.04 -6.45
CA TYR A 79 7.24 -9.17 -5.51
C TYR A 79 6.51 -8.03 -6.22
N ILE A 80 7.17 -7.32 -7.14
CA ILE A 80 6.57 -6.22 -7.91
C ILE A 80 5.35 -6.68 -8.69
N LYS A 81 5.39 -7.87 -9.30
CA LYS A 81 4.21 -8.43 -10.02
C LYS A 81 3.02 -8.59 -9.09
N ARG A 82 3.23 -9.07 -7.85
CA ARG A 82 2.16 -9.22 -6.87
C ARG A 82 1.64 -7.87 -6.38
N VAL A 83 2.52 -6.91 -6.13
CA VAL A 83 2.13 -5.53 -5.75
C VAL A 83 1.29 -4.89 -6.85
N LYS A 84 1.70 -5.03 -8.12
CA LYS A 84 0.93 -4.51 -9.25
C LYS A 84 -0.43 -5.18 -9.38
N ALA A 85 -0.50 -6.52 -9.27
CA ALA A 85 -1.77 -7.24 -9.31
C ALA A 85 -2.72 -6.82 -8.18
N LEU A 86 -2.16 -6.53 -6.99
CA LEU A 86 -2.94 -6.00 -5.88
C LEU A 86 -3.46 -4.58 -6.15
N ALA A 87 -2.61 -3.70 -6.68
CA ALA A 87 -3.00 -2.36 -7.07
C ALA A 87 -4.13 -2.37 -8.12
N GLU A 88 -4.02 -3.22 -9.14
CA GLU A 88 -5.08 -3.39 -10.14
C GLU A 88 -6.39 -3.92 -9.53
N GLN A 89 -6.33 -4.84 -8.55
CA GLN A 89 -7.51 -5.28 -7.82
C GLN A 89 -8.14 -4.15 -6.99
N PHE A 90 -7.32 -3.34 -6.36
CA PHE A 90 -7.75 -2.19 -5.58
C PHE A 90 -8.42 -1.13 -6.47
N ASP A 91 -7.82 -0.82 -7.61
CA ASP A 91 -8.38 0.10 -8.60
C ASP A 91 -9.72 -0.40 -9.12
N ARG A 92 -9.84 -1.70 -9.45
CA ARG A 92 -11.12 -2.32 -9.83
C ARG A 92 -12.16 -2.20 -8.72
N TYR A 93 -11.77 -2.43 -7.46
CA TYR A 93 -12.67 -2.30 -6.32
C TYR A 93 -13.15 -0.85 -6.13
N MET A 94 -12.26 0.13 -6.27
CA MET A 94 -12.60 1.56 -6.13
C MET A 94 -13.42 2.10 -7.31
N THR A 95 -13.28 1.52 -8.49
CA THR A 95 -14.01 1.92 -9.70
C THR A 95 -15.33 1.19 -9.89
N GLN A 96 -15.63 0.14 -9.11
CA GLN A 96 -16.92 -0.53 -9.15
C GLN A 96 -18.04 0.45 -8.77
N LYS A 97 -18.90 0.74 -9.75
CA LYS A 97 -20.08 1.62 -9.61
C LYS A 97 -21.38 0.86 -9.36
N ASP A 98 -21.35 -0.48 -9.37
CA ASP A 98 -22.51 -1.33 -9.10
C ASP A 98 -22.82 -1.36 -7.61
N THR A 99 -23.44 -0.26 -7.16
CA THR A 99 -23.93 -0.11 -5.80
C THR A 99 -25.40 -0.51 -5.79
N TRP A 100 -25.86 -1.13 -4.71
CA TRP A 100 -27.23 -1.64 -4.49
C TRP A 100 -28.38 -0.63 -4.75
N ALA A 101 -28.07 0.65 -4.99
CA ALA A 101 -29.01 1.74 -5.25
C ALA A 101 -29.22 2.06 -6.76
N SER A 102 -28.75 1.21 -7.67
CA SER A 102 -28.98 1.39 -9.11
C SER A 102 -30.27 0.74 -9.63
N THR A 103 -31.28 0.52 -8.79
CA THR A 103 -32.62 0.05 -9.18
C THR A 103 -33.67 1.11 -8.92
#